data_AF-A0A5C7LPG5-F1
#
_entry.id   AF-A0A5C7LPG5-F1
#
_cell.length_a   1.000
_cell.length_b   1.000
_cell.length_c   1.000
_cell.angle_alpha   90.00
_cell.angle_beta   90.00
_cell.angle_gamma   90.00
#
_symmetry.space_group_name_H-M   'P 1'
#
loop_
_entity.id
_entity.type
_entity.pdbx_description
1 polymer ?
#
loop_
_entity_poly.entity_id
_entity_poly.type
_entity_poly.pdbx_seq_one_letter_code
_entity_poly.pdbx_strand_id
1 'polypeptide(L)'
;MSLDTIDYDISVFNANAREADKALAVRFYMEPLKDDQKSITEGRPIYADTEMIEIRVRGDRNNIVQRPARPDDQKRFPAAFKAFKDGVDGQATGTPLREWPVMS
;
A
#
# COMPACT_ATOMS: atom_id res chain seq x y z
N MET A 1 48.97 -3.71 -17.69
CA MET A 1 47.68 -4.29 -17.28
C MET A 1 46.82 -3.17 -16.74
N SER A 2 45.94 -2.63 -17.59
CA SER A 2 45.01 -1.56 -17.25
C SER A 2 43.76 -2.14 -16.61
N LEU A 3 43.39 -1.62 -15.43
CA LEU A 3 42.14 -1.91 -14.74
C LEU A 3 40.99 -1.34 -15.57
N ASP A 4 40.25 -2.23 -16.23
CA ASP A 4 38.99 -1.91 -16.90
C ASP A 4 37.96 -1.59 -15.81
N THR A 5 37.67 -0.30 -15.65
CA THR A 5 36.66 0.18 -14.73
C THR A 5 35.31 -0.20 -15.35
N ILE A 6 34.64 -1.19 -14.76
CA ILE A 6 33.30 -1.60 -15.17
C ILE A 6 32.37 -0.41 -14.90
N ASP A 7 32.02 0.32 -15.95
CA ASP A 7 31.03 1.38 -15.97
C ASP A 7 29.66 0.73 -15.69
N TYR A 8 29.32 0.57 -14.42
CA TYR A 8 28.00 0.12 -14.00
C TYR A 8 27.02 1.26 -14.25
N ASP A 9 26.44 1.28 -15.45
CA ASP A 9 25.38 2.21 -15.82
C ASP A 9 24.16 2.00 -14.91
N ILE A 10 24.00 2.89 -13.93
CA ILE A 10 22.95 2.86 -12.91
C ILE A 10 21.58 3.23 -13.52
N SER A 11 21.53 3.69 -14.77
CA SER A 11 20.30 4.15 -15.43
C SER A 11 19.45 3.01 -16.01
N VAL A 12 20.04 1.85 -16.29
CA VAL A 12 19.36 0.68 -16.87
C VAL A 12 18.33 0.04 -15.91
N PHE A 13 18.53 0.14 -14.60
CA PHE A 13 17.61 -0.43 -13.60
C PHE A 13 16.23 0.25 -13.59
N ASN A 14 16.14 1.51 -14.01
CA ASN A 14 14.93 2.32 -13.83
C ASN A 14 13.93 2.20 -14.99
N ALA A 15 14.40 1.91 -16.20
CA ALA A 15 13.53 1.75 -17.38
C ALA A 15 12.74 0.43 -17.33
N ASN A 16 13.41 -0.69 -17.01
CA ASN A 16 12.77 -1.99 -16.86
C ASN A 16 11.77 -2.03 -15.69
N ALA A 17 12.05 -1.28 -14.61
CA ALA A 17 11.17 -1.19 -13.45
C ALA A 17 9.79 -0.61 -13.83
N ARG A 18 9.76 0.43 -14.66
CA ARG A 18 8.49 1.07 -15.11
C ARG A 18 7.66 0.17 -16.03
N GLU A 19 8.30 -0.68 -16.83
CA GLU A 19 7.58 -1.67 -17.66
C GLU A 19 7.05 -2.82 -16.81
N ALA A 20 7.85 -3.32 -15.86
CA ALA A 20 7.42 -4.30 -14.89
C ALA A 20 6.25 -3.78 -14.03
N ASP A 21 6.24 -2.49 -13.70
CA ASP A 21 5.17 -1.84 -12.96
C ASP A 21 3.82 -1.85 -13.70
N LYS A 22 3.81 -1.88 -15.04
CA LYS A 22 2.57 -2.03 -15.82
C LYS A 22 1.93 -3.41 -15.66
N ALA A 23 2.73 -4.43 -15.36
CA ALA A 23 2.26 -5.78 -15.06
C ALA A 23 1.80 -5.92 -13.61
N LEU A 24 1.96 -4.90 -12.76
CA LEU A 24 1.47 -4.90 -11.39
C LEU A 24 0.04 -4.34 -11.35
N ALA A 25 -0.84 -5.03 -10.65
CA ALA A 25 -2.14 -4.50 -10.23
C ALA A 25 -1.95 -3.85 -8.85
N VAL A 26 -1.95 -2.52 -8.82
CA VAL A 26 -1.76 -1.72 -7.60
C VAL A 26 -3.08 -1.07 -7.19
N ARG A 27 -3.42 -1.19 -5.90
CA ARG A 27 -4.60 -0.57 -5.30
C ARG A 27 -4.23 0.08 -3.98
N PHE A 28 -4.67 1.32 -3.78
CA PHE A 28 -4.62 1.99 -2.50
C PHE A 28 -6.00 1.92 -1.83
N TYR A 29 -6.02 1.82 -0.50
CA TYR A 29 -7.24 1.76 0.30
C TYR A 29 -6.97 2.26 1.73
N MET A 30 -8.02 2.69 2.43
CA MET A 30 -7.94 3.00 3.86
C MET A 30 -8.28 1.74 4.66
N GLU A 31 -7.44 1.40 5.63
CA GLU A 31 -7.71 0.29 6.54
C GLU A 31 -7.55 0.76 8.00
N PRO A 32 -8.53 0.49 8.88
CA PRO A 32 -8.41 0.76 10.31
C PRO A 32 -7.44 -0.25 10.92
N LEU A 33 -6.15 0.11 10.97
CA LEU A 33 -5.13 -0.73 11.58
C LEU A 33 -5.14 -0.50 13.09
N LYS A 34 -5.17 -1.59 13.86
CA LYS A 34 -5.08 -1.51 15.32
C LYS A 34 -3.69 -0.99 15.69
N ASP A 35 -3.66 0.15 16.38
CA ASP A 35 -2.44 0.73 16.91
C ASP A 35 -2.23 0.11 18.30
N ASP A 36 -1.51 -1.01 18.37
CA ASP A 36 -1.29 -1.74 19.62
C ASP A 36 -0.61 -0.86 20.67
N GLN A 37 0.26 0.07 20.27
CA GLN A 37 0.97 0.95 21.19
C GLN A 37 0.03 1.96 21.86
N LYS A 38 -0.86 2.58 21.08
CA LYS A 38 -1.89 3.46 21.63
C LYS A 38 -2.96 2.68 22.40
N SER A 39 -3.30 1.49 21.92
CA SER A 39 -4.28 0.63 22.56
C SER A 39 -3.85 0.21 23.97
N ILE A 40 -2.56 -0.12 24.16
CA ILE A 40 -1.97 -0.46 25.46
C ILE A 40 -1.96 0.76 26.39
N THR A 41 -1.65 1.95 25.86
CA THR A 41 -1.55 3.19 26.65
C THR A 41 -2.93 3.67 27.14
N GLU A 42 -3.95 3.54 26.29
CA GLU A 42 -5.32 4.03 26.55
C GLU A 42 -6.24 2.96 27.16
N GLY A 43 -5.77 1.72 27.28
CA GLY A 43 -6.53 0.61 27.86
C GLY A 43 -7.77 0.18 27.05
N ARG A 44 -7.85 0.59 25.77
CA ARG A 44 -8.95 0.27 24.85
C ARG A 44 -8.42 0.03 23.43
N PRO A 45 -9.08 -0.78 22.59
CA PRO A 45 -8.69 -0.95 21.19
C PRO A 45 -8.81 0.39 20.43
N ILE A 46 -7.68 0.94 20.00
CA ILE A 46 -7.63 2.12 19.14
C ILE A 46 -7.27 1.66 17.74
N TYR A 47 -8.12 2.02 16.80
CA TYR A 47 -7.91 1.79 15.38
C TYR A 47 -7.55 3.13 14.73
N ALA A 48 -6.44 3.14 13.98
CA ALA A 48 -6.00 4.31 13.23
C ALA A 48 -6.24 4.06 11.74
N ASP A 49 -6.99 4.96 11.11
CA ASP A 49 -7.20 4.94 9.67
C ASP A 49 -5.87 5.16 8.95
N THR A 50 -5.32 4.09 8.38
CA THR A 50 -4.00 4.10 7.75
C THR A 50 -4.15 3.86 6.24
N GLU A 51 -3.47 4.68 5.44
CA GLU A 51 -3.37 4.46 4.00
C GLU A 51 -2.54 3.19 3.75
N MET A 52 -3.16 2.19 3.14
CA MET A 52 -2.54 0.93 2.77
C MET A 52 -2.38 0.83 1.25
N ILE A 53 -1.35 0.12 0.83
CA ILE A 53 -1.11 -0.24 -0.57
C ILE A 53 -1.10 -1.77 -0.72
N GLU A 54 -1.83 -2.24 -1.72
CA GLU A 54 -1.84 -3.62 -2.17
C GLU A 54 -1.25 -3.69 -3.58
N ILE A 55 -0.16 -4.45 -3.72
CA ILE A 55 0.52 -4.71 -5.00
C ILE A 55 0.36 -6.19 -5.32
N ARG A 56 -0.24 -6.49 -6.47
CA ARG A 56 -0.43 -7.85 -6.97
C ARG A 56 0.27 -8.02 -8.31
N VAL A 57 1.04 -9.09 -8.48
CA VAL A 57 1.70 -9.37 -9.77
C VAL A 57 0.72 -10.05 -10.71
N ARG A 58 0.51 -9.52 -11.93
CA ARG A 58 -0.31 -10.21 -12.93
C ARG A 58 0.38 -11.50 -13.36
N GLY A 59 -0.27 -12.64 -13.09
CA GLY A 59 0.25 -13.97 -13.40
C GLY A 59 0.61 -14.80 -12.17
N ASP A 60 0.80 -14.17 -11.00
CA ASP A 60 1.05 -14.86 -9.74
C ASP A 60 0.03 -14.41 -8.67
N ARG A 61 -0.90 -15.31 -8.33
CA ARG A 61 -1.95 -15.05 -7.35
C ARG A 61 -1.46 -15.07 -5.91
N ASN A 62 -0.28 -15.64 -5.66
CA ASN A 62 0.28 -15.75 -4.32
C ASN A 62 1.19 -14.56 -3.98
N ASN A 63 1.62 -13.81 -4.99
CA ASN A 63 2.46 -12.63 -4.79
C ASN A 63 1.60 -11.37 -4.59
N ILE A 64 0.99 -11.30 -3.40
CA ILE A 64 0.23 -10.15 -2.92
C ILE A 64 1.04 -9.48 -1.81
N VAL A 65 1.45 -8.24 -2.03
CA VAL A 65 2.15 -7.43 -1.03
C VAL A 65 1.16 -6.40 -0.50
N GLN A 66 0.82 -6.50 0.78
CA GLN A 66 0.00 -5.53 1.51
C GLN A 66 0.86 -4.87 2.58
N ARG A 67 0.92 -3.54 2.58
CA ARG A 67 1.68 -2.76 3.57
C ARG A 67 1.17 -1.33 3.68
N PRO A 68 1.56 -0.59 4.72
CA PRO A 68 1.32 0.85 4.79
C PRO A 68 1.93 1.57 3.58
N ALA A 69 1.14 2.46 2.98
CA ALA A 69 1.56 3.28 1.86
C ALA A 69 2.66 4.24 2.30
N ARG A 70 3.76 4.29 1.54
CA ARG A 70 4.85 5.23 1.76
C ARG A 70 4.75 6.37 0.75
N PRO A 71 5.34 7.55 1.04
CA PRO A 71 5.39 8.66 0.09
C PRO A 71 6.03 8.29 -1.26
N ASP A 72 6.96 7.33 -1.26
CA ASP A 72 7.61 6.83 -2.47
C ASP A 72 6.63 6.05 -3.38
N ASP A 73 5.68 5.32 -2.79
CA ASP A 73 4.68 4.56 -3.56
C ASP A 73 3.72 5.47 -4.31
N GLN A 74 3.40 6.62 -3.72
CA GLN A 74 2.56 7.64 -4.36
C GLN A 74 3.26 8.22 -5.59
N LYS A 75 4.60 8.37 -5.54
CA LYS A 75 5.41 8.82 -6.68
C LYS A 75 5.59 7.74 -7.73
N ARG A 76 5.70 6.47 -7.32
CA ARG A 76 5.84 5.32 -8.22
C ARG A 76 4.54 4.97 -8.94
N PHE A 77 3.40 5.05 -8.24
CA PHE A 77 2.08 4.70 -8.75
C PHE A 77 1.09 5.88 -8.71
N PRO A 78 1.40 7.00 -9.40
CA PRO A 78 0.58 8.22 -9.32
C PRO A 78 -0.83 8.02 -9.89
N ALA A 79 -0.99 7.16 -10.90
CA ALA A 79 -2.29 6.85 -11.49
C ALA A 79 -3.21 6.10 -10.51
N ALA A 80 -2.68 5.10 -9.81
CA ALA A 80 -3.45 4.34 -8.81
C ALA A 80 -3.74 5.19 -7.57
N PHE A 81 -2.80 6.03 -7.15
CA PHE A 81 -3.01 6.96 -6.03
C PHE A 81 -4.07 8.02 -6.36
N LYS A 82 -4.04 8.58 -7.58
CA LYS A 82 -5.07 9.50 -8.06
C LYS A 82 -6.44 8.84 -8.09
N ALA A 83 -6.56 7.64 -8.67
CA ALA A 83 -7.81 6.89 -8.69
C ALA A 83 -8.33 6.57 -7.28
N PHE A 84 -7.43 6.31 -6.33
CA PHE A 84 -7.79 6.16 -4.93
C PHE A 84 -8.30 7.47 -4.34
N LYS A 85 -7.61 8.60 -4.50
CA LYS A 85 -8.09 9.90 -3.98
C LYS A 85 -9.41 10.33 -4.61
N ASP A 86 -9.59 10.09 -5.91
CA ASP A 86 -10.84 10.35 -6.63
C ASP A 86 -11.97 9.39 -6.18
N GLY A 87 -11.64 8.15 -5.79
CA GLY A 87 -12.60 7.12 -5.36
C GLY A 87 -12.88 7.08 -3.85
N VAL A 88 -12.01 7.64 -3.02
CA VAL A 88 -12.19 7.78 -1.56
C VAL A 88 -13.38 8.68 -1.25
N ASP A 89 -13.67 9.66 -2.11
CA ASP A 89 -14.87 10.50 -2.01
C ASP A 89 -16.17 9.67 -2.11
N GLY A 90 -16.10 8.47 -2.71
CA GLY A 90 -17.22 7.53 -2.87
C GLY A 90 -17.18 6.28 -1.98
N GLN A 91 -16.06 5.97 -1.31
CA GLN A 91 -16.01 4.86 -0.36
C GLN A 91 -16.54 5.33 1.00
N ALA A 92 -17.87 5.25 1.12
CA ALA A 92 -18.57 5.40 2.37
C ALA A 92 -17.87 4.60 3.47
N THR A 93 -17.33 5.33 4.45
CA THR A 93 -16.96 4.86 5.77
C THR A 93 -18.19 4.24 6.42
N GLY A 94 -18.47 2.99 6.09
CA GLY A 94 -19.38 2.15 6.86
C GLY A 94 -18.65 1.78 8.14
N THR A 95 -19.12 2.26 9.28
CA THR A 95 -18.73 1.72 10.58
C THR A 95 -18.96 0.20 10.51
N PRO A 96 -17.95 -0.66 10.73
CA PRO A 96 -18.18 -2.09 10.80
C PRO A 96 -19.12 -2.35 12.00
N LEU A 97 -20.41 -2.53 11.71
CA LEU A 97 -21.44 -2.84 12.69
C LEU A 97 -21.30 -4.31 13.11
N ARG A 98 -20.21 -4.66 13.81
CA ARG A 98 -20.02 -6.01 14.39
C ARG A 98 -19.88 -6.02 15.91
N GLU A 99 -20.29 -4.96 16.57
CA GLU A 99 -20.53 -4.99 18.02
C GLU A 99 -21.99 -4.61 18.29
N TRP A 100 -22.91 -5.50 17.90
CA TRP A 100 -24.14 -5.61 18.68
C TRP A 100 -23.80 -6.50 19.87
N PRO A 101 -23.67 -5.95 21.10
CA PRO A 101 -23.79 -6.80 22.27
C PRO A 101 -25.21 -7.37 22.18
N VAL A 102 -25.31 -8.69 22.02
CA VAL A 102 -26.50 -9.44 22.37
C VAL A 102 -26.78 -9.10 23.83
N MET A 103 -27.66 -8.13 24.07
CA MET A 103 -28.22 -7.88 25.39
C MET A 103 -29.11 -9.09 25.72
N SER A 104 -28.67 -9.82 26.75
CA SER A 104 -29.39 -10.67 27.71
C SER A 104 -30.73 -11.28 27.28
#